data_AF-A0A1V2Q2T3-F1
#
_entry.id   AF-A0A1V2Q2T3-F1
#
_cell.length_a   1.000
_cell.length_b   1.000
_cell.length_c   1.000
_cell.angle_alpha   90.00
_cell.angle_beta   90.00
_cell.angle_gamma   90.00
#
_symmetry.space_group_name_H-M   'P 1'
#
loop_
_entity.id
_entity.type
_entity.pdbx_description
1 polymer ?
#
loop_
_entity_poly.entity_id
_entity_poly.type
_entity_poly.pdbx_seq_one_letter_code
_entity_poly.pdbx_strand_id
1 'polypeptide(L)'
;MTRLALAAVRAAAALLPRGQRDRYLEQWRADVEGARELGLNPLGVAFGAIRIANRERKPVMLPIGPLALALRLRESTNLGAVLAVMVLANLGGAILLVV
;
A
#
# COMPACT_ATOMS: atom_id res chain seq x y z
N MET A 1 7.46 21.72 -11.18
CA MET A 1 7.11 20.36 -10.70
C MET A 1 6.08 20.37 -9.57
N THR A 2 6.13 21.32 -8.63
CA THR A 2 5.17 21.41 -7.50
C THR A 2 3.70 21.49 -7.93
N ARG A 3 3.36 22.24 -8.99
CA ARG A 3 1.98 22.28 -9.52
C ARG A 3 1.47 20.91 -10.00
N LEU A 4 2.34 20.11 -10.61
CA LEU A 4 2.01 18.73 -11.03
C LEU A 4 1.83 17.84 -9.80
N ALA A 5 2.69 17.96 -8.79
CA ALA A 5 2.56 17.23 -7.53
C ALA A 5 1.25 17.57 -6.81
N LEU A 6 0.85 18.85 -6.75
CA LEU A 6 -0.42 19.29 -6.17
C LEU A 6 -1.63 18.74 -6.94
N ALA A 7 -1.56 18.73 -8.28
CA ALA A 7 -2.62 18.13 -9.10
C ALA A 7 -2.74 16.62 -8.87
N ALA A 8 -1.61 15.92 -8.79
CA ALA A 8 -1.55 14.49 -8.51
C ALA A 8 -2.07 14.15 -7.10
N VAL A 9 -1.71 14.92 -6.08
CA VAL A 9 -2.24 14.80 -4.71
C VAL A 9 -3.75 15.02 -4.67
N ARG A 10 -4.26 16.00 -5.43
CA ARG A 10 -5.71 16.25 -5.53
C ARG A 10 -6.44 15.07 -6.19
N ALA A 11 -5.86 14.49 -7.23
CA ALA A 11 -6.39 13.28 -7.87
C ALA A 11 -6.35 12.08 -6.91
N ALA A 12 -5.27 11.89 -6.16
CA ALA A 12 -5.15 10.84 -5.16
C ALA A 12 -6.21 10.98 -4.06
N ALA A 13 -6.43 12.20 -3.55
CA ALA A 13 -7.44 12.43 -2.52
C ALA A 13 -8.87 12.17 -3.01
N ALA A 14 -9.15 12.39 -4.31
CA ALA A 14 -10.43 12.08 -4.90
C ALA A 14 -10.76 10.57 -4.91
N LEU A 15 -9.75 9.69 -4.78
CA LEU A 15 -9.93 8.24 -4.69
C LEU A 15 -10.30 7.76 -3.27
N LEU A 16 -10.12 8.59 -2.25
CA LEU A 16 -10.42 8.24 -0.85
C LEU A 16 -11.93 8.25 -0.57
N PRO A 17 -12.40 7.61 0.52
CA PRO A 17 -13.77 7.77 1.02
C PRO A 17 -14.07 9.21 1.40
N ARG A 18 -15.31 9.68 1.13
CA ARG A 18 -15.70 11.11 1.28
C ARG A 18 -15.32 11.72 2.64
N GLY A 19 -15.50 10.99 3.73
CA GLY A 19 -15.19 11.49 5.09
C GLY A 19 -13.70 11.70 5.39
N GLN A 20 -12.79 11.21 4.55
CA GLN A 20 -11.34 11.33 4.76
C GLN A 20 -10.65 12.25 3.73
N ARG A 21 -11.32 12.60 2.63
CA ARG A 21 -10.72 13.30 1.49
C ARG A 21 -10.08 14.62 1.88
N ASP A 22 -10.83 15.45 2.60
CA ASP A 22 -10.43 16.82 2.90
C ASP A 22 -9.21 16.85 3.83
N ARG A 23 -9.22 16.01 4.87
CA ARG A 23 -8.09 15.85 5.80
C ARG A 23 -6.81 15.40 5.07
N TYR A 24 -6.90 14.35 4.25
CA TYR A 24 -5.72 13.85 3.53
C TYR A 24 -5.22 14.86 2.49
N LEU A 25 -6.14 15.58 1.83
CA LEU A 25 -5.79 16.60 0.86
C LEU A 25 -5.07 17.79 1.51
N GLU A 26 -5.50 18.22 2.70
CA GLU A 26 -4.80 19.26 3.47
C GLU A 26 -3.39 18.80 3.86
N GLN A 27 -3.28 17.60 4.44
CA GLN A 27 -1.99 17.03 4.87
C GLN A 27 -1.01 16.90 3.69
N TRP A 28 -1.44 16.27 2.60
CA TRP A 28 -0.55 16.05 1.46
C TRP A 28 -0.18 17.34 0.72
N ARG A 29 -1.02 18.38 0.76
CA ARG A 29 -0.65 19.69 0.25
C ARG A 29 0.44 20.33 1.11
N ALA A 30 0.31 20.25 2.42
CA ALA A 30 1.33 20.73 3.35
C ALA A 30 2.65 19.97 3.14
N ASP A 31 2.60 18.66 2.93
CA ASP A 31 3.78 17.83 2.66
C ASP A 31 4.46 18.20 1.32
N VAL A 32 3.68 18.49 0.26
CA VAL A 32 4.21 18.92 -1.05
C VAL A 32 4.89 20.28 -0.94
N GLU A 33 4.31 21.21 -0.19
CA GLU A 33 4.87 22.53 0.04
C GLU A 33 6.13 22.44 0.92
N GLY A 34 6.07 21.68 2.02
CA GLY A 34 7.21 21.43 2.90
C GLY A 34 8.36 20.72 2.18
N ALA A 35 8.07 19.76 1.29
CA ALA A 35 9.09 19.13 0.46
C ALA A 35 9.78 20.15 -0.45
N ARG A 36 9.03 21.10 -1.04
CA ARG A 36 9.60 22.18 -1.85
C ARG A 36 10.49 23.09 -1.02
N GLU A 37 10.06 23.49 0.17
CA GLU A 37 10.82 24.36 1.07
C GLU A 37 12.13 23.72 1.53
N LEU A 38 12.13 22.40 1.73
CA LEU A 38 13.30 21.62 2.12
C LEU A 38 14.21 21.22 0.92
N GLY A 39 13.89 21.66 -0.30
CA GLY A 39 14.63 21.30 -1.51
C GLY A 39 14.48 19.84 -1.94
N LEU A 40 13.52 19.11 -1.36
CA LEU A 40 13.18 17.74 -1.72
C LEU A 40 12.27 17.71 -2.96
N ASN A 41 12.24 16.58 -3.66
CA ASN A 41 11.39 16.43 -4.84
C ASN A 41 9.90 16.25 -4.44
N PRO A 42 9.01 17.20 -4.77
CA PRO A 42 7.60 17.12 -4.38
C PRO A 42 6.82 15.98 -5.06
N LEU A 43 7.36 15.42 -6.15
CA LEU A 43 6.76 14.26 -6.82
C LEU A 43 6.83 12.99 -5.96
N GLY A 44 7.82 12.87 -5.07
CA GLY A 44 7.90 11.74 -4.12
C GLY A 44 6.71 11.70 -3.17
N VAL A 45 6.27 12.87 -2.69
CA VAL A 45 5.06 13.03 -1.87
C VAL A 45 3.81 12.63 -2.65
N ALA A 46 3.68 13.12 -3.89
CA ALA A 46 2.55 12.77 -4.76
C ALA A 46 2.46 11.26 -5.05
N PHE A 47 3.60 10.61 -5.28
CA PHE A 47 3.65 9.16 -5.45
C PHE A 47 3.20 8.41 -4.18
N GLY A 48 3.66 8.88 -3.01
CA GLY A 48 3.20 8.36 -1.72
C GLY A 48 1.69 8.48 -1.51
N ALA A 49 1.13 9.64 -1.84
CA ALA A 49 -0.30 9.90 -1.78
C ALA A 49 -1.12 8.92 -2.65
N ILE A 50 -0.70 8.68 -3.89
CA ILE A 50 -1.35 7.74 -4.81
C ILE A 50 -1.31 6.30 -4.25
N ARG A 51 -0.18 5.87 -3.69
CA ARG A 51 -0.03 4.53 -3.10
C ARG A 51 -0.99 4.32 -1.93
N ILE A 52 -1.08 5.30 -1.03
CA ILE A 52 -1.98 5.25 0.13
C ILE A 52 -3.43 5.23 -0.34
N ALA A 53 -3.81 6.12 -1.27
CA ALA A 53 -5.15 6.16 -1.83
C ALA A 53 -5.57 4.81 -2.47
N ASN A 54 -4.65 4.15 -3.18
CA ASN A 54 -4.89 2.83 -3.76
C ASN A 54 -4.99 1.72 -2.71
N ARG A 55 -4.24 1.82 -1.60
CA ARG A 55 -4.33 0.87 -0.48
C ARG A 55 -5.66 0.98 0.25
N GLU A 56 -6.10 2.20 0.57
CA GLU A 56 -7.39 2.48 1.23
C GLU A 56 -8.59 2.06 0.37
N ARG A 57 -8.46 2.13 -0.96
CA ARG A 57 -9.51 1.69 -1.89
C ARG A 57 -9.65 0.18 -1.97
N LYS A 58 -8.57 -0.58 -1.76
CA LYS A 58 -8.61 -2.04 -1.86
C LYS A 58 -9.15 -2.61 -0.54
N PRO A 59 -10.21 -3.44 -0.56
CA PRO A 59 -10.49 -4.25 0.62
C PRO A 59 -9.22 -5.03 0.91
N VAL A 60 -8.75 -4.98 2.16
CA VAL A 60 -7.67 -5.84 2.62
C VAL A 60 -8.19 -7.26 2.44
N MET A 61 -7.85 -7.90 1.32
CA MET A 61 -7.99 -9.34 1.20
C MET A 61 -7.04 -9.92 2.23
N LEU A 62 -7.55 -10.20 3.43
CA LEU A 62 -6.85 -11.08 4.33
C LEU A 62 -6.58 -12.37 3.54
N PRO A 63 -5.35 -12.89 3.56
CA PRO A 63 -5.03 -14.15 2.91
C PRO A 63 -5.59 -15.28 3.76
N ILE A 64 -6.93 -15.33 3.88
CA ILE A 64 -7.67 -16.38 4.58
C ILE A 64 -7.34 -17.72 3.91
N GLY A 65 -7.17 -17.75 2.58
CA GLY A 65 -6.78 -18.95 1.84
C GLY A 65 -5.43 -19.53 2.30
N PRO A 66 -4.31 -18.80 2.21
CA PRO A 66 -3.00 -19.27 2.70
C PRO A 66 -2.98 -19.60 4.19
N LEU A 67 -3.65 -18.81 5.03
CA LEU A 67 -3.70 -19.07 6.47
C LEU A 67 -4.54 -20.33 6.79
N ALA A 68 -5.69 -20.51 6.14
CA ALA A 68 -6.52 -21.71 6.28
C ALA A 68 -5.81 -22.95 5.73
N LEU A 69 -5.05 -22.82 4.64
CA LEU A 69 -4.23 -23.89 4.10
C LEU A 69 -3.09 -24.26 5.07
N ALA A 70 -2.42 -23.28 5.66
CA ALA A 70 -1.39 -23.50 6.68
C ALA A 70 -1.95 -24.19 7.94
N LEU A 71 -3.14 -23.78 8.41
CA LEU A 71 -3.83 -24.42 9.54
C LEU A 71 -4.23 -25.87 9.22
N ARG A 72 -4.75 -26.12 8.01
CA ARG A 72 -5.09 -27.48 7.55
C ARG A 72 -3.87 -28.38 7.40
N LEU A 73 -2.72 -27.82 7.02
CA LEU A 73 -1.47 -28.56 6.85
C LEU A 73 -0.71 -28.77 8.15
N ARG A 74 -0.99 -28.00 9.21
CA ARG A 74 -0.43 -28.18 10.55
C ARG A 74 -0.77 -29.55 11.15
N GLU A 75 -1.88 -30.17 10.74
CA GLU A 75 -2.28 -31.52 11.13
C GLU A 75 -1.71 -32.62 10.20
N SER A 76 -1.12 -32.26 9.05
CA SER A 76 -0.58 -33.22 8.10
C SER A 76 0.93 -33.41 8.30
N THR A 77 1.37 -34.65 8.46
CA THR A 77 2.79 -35.05 8.56
C THR A 77 3.53 -35.05 7.21
N ASN A 78 2.95 -34.43 6.18
CA ASN A 78 3.46 -34.52 4.82
C ASN A 78 4.40 -33.34 4.50
N LEU A 79 5.70 -33.62 4.56
CA LEU A 79 6.81 -32.67 4.33
C LEU A 79 6.66 -31.86 3.04
N GLY A 80 6.13 -32.46 1.97
CA GLY A 80 5.96 -31.77 0.68
C GLY A 80 4.98 -30.59 0.75
N ALA A 81 3.93 -30.71 1.57
CA ALA A 81 2.95 -29.65 1.71
C ALA A 81 3.45 -28.50 2.59
N VAL A 82 4.27 -28.80 3.60
CA VAL A 82 4.96 -27.78 4.41
C VAL A 82 5.94 -26.97 3.56
N LEU A 83 6.72 -27.64 2.72
CA LEU A 83 7.63 -26.98 1.78
C LEU A 83 6.90 -26.11 0.76
N ALA A 84 5.78 -26.58 0.22
CA ALA A 84 4.96 -25.79 -0.71
C ALA A 84 4.41 -24.51 -0.05
N VAL A 85 3.95 -24.58 1.21
CA VAL A 85 3.51 -23.40 1.97
C VAL A 85 4.67 -22.46 2.26
N MET A 86 5.85 -22.96 2.64
CA MET A 86 7.01 -22.11 2.88
C MET A 86 7.44 -21.37 1.61
N VAL A 87 7.42 -22.01 0.45
CA VAL A 87 7.74 -21.35 -0.82
C VAL A 87 6.69 -20.31 -1.19
N LEU A 88 5.40 -20.62 -1.06
CA LEU A 88 4.30 -19.67 -1.30
C LEU A 88 4.32 -18.47 -0.34
N ALA A 89 4.63 -18.69 0.94
CA ALA A 89 4.74 -17.64 1.94
C ALA A 89 5.95 -16.73 1.70
N ASN A 90 7.09 -17.30 1.31
CA ASN A 90 8.28 -16.50 0.98
C ASN A 90 8.12 -15.74 -0.34
N LEU A 91 7.42 -16.29 -1.34
CA LEU A 91 7.09 -15.57 -2.56
C LEU A 91 6.07 -14.45 -2.30
N GLY A 92 5.05 -14.68 -1.48
CA GLY A 92 4.11 -13.64 -1.06
C GLY A 92 4.76 -12.52 -0.24
N GLY A 93 5.70 -12.89 0.66
CA GLY A 93 6.49 -11.94 1.42
C GLY A 93 7.44 -11.11 0.55
N ALA A 94 8.08 -11.72 -0.45
CA ALA A 94 8.94 -11.02 -1.40
C ALA A 94 8.15 -10.00 -2.25
N ILE A 95 6.92 -10.34 -2.65
CA ILE A 95 6.04 -9.41 -3.41
C ILE A 95 5.60 -8.21 -2.55
N LEU A 96 5.42 -8.39 -1.23
CA LEU A 96 5.08 -7.31 -0.30
C LEU A 96 6.27 -6.41 0.07
N LEU A 97 7.51 -6.89 -0.06
CA LEU A 97 8.73 -6.12 0.20
C LEU A 97 9.20 -5.29 -1.02
N VAL A 98 8.68 -5.59 -2.21
CA VAL A 98 9.08 -4.94 -3.48
C VAL A 98 8.09 -3.84 -3.92
N VAL A 99 6.95 -3.67 -3.22
CA VAL A 99 5.92 -2.63 -3.48
C VAL A 99 5.88 -1.60 -2.36
#